data_AF-A0A975J7J8-F1
#
_entry.id   AF-A0A975J7J8-F1
#
_cell.length_a   1.000
_cell.length_b   1.000
_cell.length_c   1.000
_cell.angle_alpha   90.00
_cell.angle_beta   90.00
_cell.angle_gamma   90.00
#
_symmetry.space_group_name_H-M   'P 1'
#
loop_
_entity.id
_entity.type
_entity.pdbx_description
1 polymer ?
#
loop_
_entity_poly.entity_id
_entity_poly.type
_entity_poly.pdbx_seq_one_letter_code
_entity_poly.pdbx_strand_id
1 'polypeptide(L)'
;MDWFFIIFSGIILCLLITIGLLILSLSKQGDERNSFIKSKSMSQTFLIMVGFLIIKIGESLYVTFVSGGKVEGINPFIILAVISVVFLISLILNKKKYGDWSAK
;
A
#
# COMPACT_ATOMS: atom_id res chain seq x y z
N MET A 1 -6.70 -5.47 28.31
CA MET A 1 -6.41 -6.22 27.07
C MET A 1 -7.54 -6.05 26.06
N ASP A 2 -8.80 -6.03 26.49
CA ASP A 2 -9.99 -5.97 25.63
C ASP A 2 -10.13 -4.66 24.84
N TRP A 3 -9.74 -3.53 25.43
CA TRP A 3 -9.78 -2.23 24.75
C TRP A 3 -8.91 -2.22 23.48
N PHE A 4 -7.73 -2.85 23.52
CA PHE A 4 -6.84 -2.93 22.37
C PHE A 4 -7.48 -3.70 21.21
N PHE A 5 -8.14 -4.83 21.50
CA PHE A 5 -8.86 -5.62 20.50
C PHE A 5 -10.06 -4.86 19.90
N ILE A 6 -10.77 -4.07 20.71
CA ILE A 6 -11.89 -3.24 20.24
C ILE A 6 -11.41 -2.13 19.30
N ILE A 7 -10.34 -1.41 19.65
CA ILE A 7 -9.74 -0.39 18.78
C ILE A 7 -9.24 -1.04 17.48
N PHE A 8 -8.51 -2.14 17.60
CA PHE A 8 -7.92 -2.83 16.44
C PHE A 8 -9.00 -3.35 15.48
N SER A 9 -10.07 -3.95 16.02
CA SER A 9 -11.23 -4.38 15.24
C SER A 9 -11.94 -3.21 14.55
N GLY A 10 -12.13 -2.08 15.23
CA GLY A 10 -12.73 -0.88 14.66
C GLY A 10 -11.91 -0.30 13.50
N ILE A 11 -10.58 -0.29 13.62
CA ILE A 11 -9.68 0.15 12.55
C ILE A 11 -9.78 -0.78 11.33
N ILE A 12 -9.82 -2.09 11.55
CA ILE A 12 -9.99 -3.08 10.47
C ILE A 12 -11.33 -2.89 9.76
N LEU A 13 -12.41 -2.68 10.50
CA LEU A 13 -13.74 -2.49 9.93
C LEU A 13 -13.81 -1.21 9.08
N CYS A 14 -13.19 -0.13 9.55
CA CYS A 14 -13.10 1.13 8.82
C CYS A 14 -12.30 0.99 7.51
N LEU A 15 -11.19 0.23 7.55
CA LEU A 15 -10.40 -0.10 6.36
C LEU A 15 -11.22 -0.91 5.35
N LEU A 16 -11.98 -1.92 5.80
CA LEU A 16 -12.82 -2.75 4.94
C LEU A 16 -13.94 -1.94 4.26
N ILE A 17 -14.59 -1.03 4.99
CA ILE A 17 -15.61 -0.13 4.44
C ILE A 17 -15.01 0.79 3.38
N THR A 18 -13.83 1.36 3.67
CA THR A 18 -13.13 2.26 2.75
C THR A 18 -12.74 1.54 1.46
N ILE A 19 -12.24 0.30 1.57
CA ILE A 19 -11.92 -0.55 0.41
C ILE A 19 -13.19 -0.87 -0.40
N GLY A 20 -14.31 -1.19 0.26
CA GLY A 20 -15.60 -1.46 -0.40
C GLY A 20 -16.11 -0.26 -1.20
N LEU A 21 -16.06 0.94 -0.62
CA LEU A 21 -16.42 2.19 -1.31
C LEU A 21 -15.49 2.48 -2.50
N LEU A 22 -14.20 2.15 -2.37
CA LEU A 22 -13.21 2.32 -3.42
C LEU A 22 -13.51 1.38 -4.60
N ILE A 23 -13.86 0.11 -4.32
CA ILE A 23 -14.27 -0.88 -5.33
C ILE A 23 -15.57 -0.46 -6.03
N LEU A 24 -16.58 0.02 -5.29
CA LEU A 24 -17.83 0.53 -5.87
C LEU A 24 -17.58 1.76 -6.77
N SER A 25 -16.65 2.64 -6.39
CA SER A 25 -16.23 3.79 -7.20
C SER A 25 -15.44 3.38 -8.46
N LEU A 26 -14.76 2.23 -8.44
CA LEU A 26 -14.00 1.70 -9.58
C LEU A 26 -14.89 1.03 -10.63
N SER A 27 -16.06 0.53 -10.25
CA SER A 27 -16.97 -0.19 -11.15
C SER A 27 -17.66 0.68 -12.21
N LYS A 28 -17.51 2.02 -12.17
CA LYS A 28 -18.36 2.96 -12.92
C LYS A 28 -17.67 3.78 -14.03
N GLN A 29 -16.41 3.56 -14.38
CA GLN A 29 -15.68 4.45 -15.33
C GLN A 29 -14.94 3.69 -16.46
N GLY A 30 -15.07 4.15 -17.70
CA GLY A 30 -14.73 3.45 -18.95
C GLY A 30 -13.23 3.15 -19.21
N ASP A 31 -13.00 2.11 -20.03
CA ASP A 31 -11.90 1.13 -19.93
C ASP A 31 -10.44 1.62 -20.09
N GLU A 32 -10.13 2.55 -20.99
CA GLU A 32 -8.71 2.86 -21.30
C GLU A 32 -8.05 3.75 -20.24
N ARG A 33 -8.76 4.76 -19.73
CA ARG A 33 -8.22 5.67 -18.70
C ARG A 33 -8.01 4.94 -17.38
N ASN A 34 -8.87 3.97 -17.07
CA ASN A 34 -8.77 3.17 -15.86
C ASN A 34 -7.61 2.19 -15.91
N SER A 35 -7.32 1.59 -17.06
CA SER A 35 -6.14 0.72 -17.21
C SER A 35 -4.85 1.52 -17.02
N PHE A 36 -4.77 2.74 -17.56
CA PHE A 36 -3.62 3.64 -17.40
C PHE A 36 -3.39 4.02 -15.94
N ILE A 37 -4.43 4.46 -15.23
CA ILE A 37 -4.33 4.85 -13.81
C ILE A 37 -3.90 3.65 -12.95
N LYS A 38 -4.46 2.46 -13.19
CA LYS A 38 -4.08 1.23 -12.48
C LYS A 38 -2.62 0.86 -12.75
N SER A 39 -2.19 0.86 -14.01
CA SER A 39 -0.80 0.54 -14.38
C SER A 39 0.18 1.52 -13.76
N LYS A 40 -0.11 2.83 -13.79
CA LYS A 40 0.74 3.85 -13.17
C LYS A 40 0.84 3.68 -11.65
N SER A 41 -0.27 3.32 -11.00
CA SER A 41 -0.33 3.09 -9.56
C SER A 41 0.42 1.82 -9.14
N MET A 42 0.31 0.75 -9.94
CA MET A 42 1.08 -0.49 -9.72
C MET A 42 2.58 -0.22 -9.86
N SER A 43 3.00 0.48 -10.91
CA SER A 43 4.41 0.83 -11.14
C SER A 43 5.00 1.70 -10.02
N GLN A 44 4.26 2.70 -9.53
CA GLN A 44 4.70 3.52 -8.40
C GLN A 44 4.81 2.73 -7.10
N THR A 45 3.83 1.87 -6.82
CA THR A 45 3.86 1.01 -5.63
C THR A 45 5.03 0.06 -5.68
N PHE A 46 5.29 -0.53 -6.85
CA PHE A 46 6.45 -1.38 -7.06
C PHE A 46 7.76 -0.64 -6.76
N LEU A 47 7.91 0.60 -7.24
CA LEU A 47 9.10 1.42 -7.00
C LEU A 47 9.30 1.72 -5.50
N ILE A 48 8.23 2.06 -4.78
CA ILE A 48 8.26 2.29 -3.33
C ILE A 48 8.67 1.00 -2.59
N MET A 49 8.12 -0.14 -2.99
CA MET A 49 8.43 -1.43 -2.37
C MET A 49 9.86 -1.90 -2.64
N VAL A 50 10.40 -1.64 -3.83
CA VAL A 50 11.82 -1.89 -4.13
C VAL A 50 12.71 -1.04 -3.23
N GLY A 51 12.41 0.25 -3.05
CA GLY A 51 13.14 1.10 -2.12
C GLY A 51 13.10 0.60 -0.68
N PHE A 52 11.92 0.18 -0.21
CA PHE A 52 11.75 -0.42 1.12
C PHE A 52 12.60 -1.70 1.29
N LEU A 53 12.61 -2.58 0.29
CA LEU A 53 13.41 -3.81 0.33
C LEU A 53 14.91 -3.54 0.31
N ILE A 54 15.39 -2.54 -0.43
CA ILE A 54 16.80 -2.13 -0.42
C ILE A 54 17.22 -1.69 0.98
N ILE A 55 16.39 -0.90 1.67
CA ILE A 55 16.65 -0.49 3.06
C ILE A 55 16.72 -1.72 3.97
N LYS A 56 15.78 -2.67 3.83
CA LYS A 56 15.77 -3.90 4.63
C LYS A 56 17.01 -4.78 4.39
N ILE A 57 17.52 -4.82 3.16
CA ILE A 57 18.79 -5.49 2.84
C ILE A 57 19.95 -4.77 3.55
N GLY A 58 20.00 -3.44 3.50
CA GLY A 58 21.03 -2.65 4.18
C GLY A 58 21.02 -2.85 5.71
N GLU A 59 19.85 -2.87 6.32
CA GLU A 59 19.65 -3.15 7.75
C GLU A 59 20.13 -4.56 8.11
N SER A 60 19.77 -5.56 7.31
CA SER A 60 20.21 -6.95 7.47
C SER A 60 21.74 -7.08 7.39
N LEU A 61 22.37 -6.41 6.41
CA LEU A 61 23.82 -6.39 6.28
C LEU A 61 24.48 -5.70 7.49
N TYR A 62 23.96 -4.55 7.94
CA TYR A 62 24.48 -3.86 9.10
C TYR A 62 24.41 -4.72 10.38
N VAL A 63 23.27 -5.35 10.65
CA VAL A 63 23.10 -6.22 11.82
C VAL A 63 24.03 -7.42 11.75
N THR A 64 24.20 -8.01 10.56
CA THR A 64 25.07 -9.18 10.36
C THR A 64 26.55 -8.83 10.52
N PHE A 65 27.02 -7.76 9.88
CA PHE A 65 28.45 -7.42 9.81
C PHE A 65 28.95 -6.57 10.97
N VAL A 66 28.09 -5.72 11.56
CA VAL A 66 28.49 -4.76 12.60
C VAL A 66 28.06 -5.23 13.98
N SER A 67 26.82 -5.70 14.12
CA SER A 67 26.27 -6.08 15.44
C SER A 67 26.40 -7.57 15.76
N GLY A 68 26.75 -8.43 14.79
CA GLY A 68 26.79 -9.88 14.95
C GLY A 68 25.43 -10.49 15.35
N GLY A 69 24.34 -9.75 15.15
CA GLY A 69 22.99 -10.11 15.58
C GLY A 69 22.30 -11.04 14.59
N LYS A 70 21.17 -11.61 15.02
CA LYS A 70 20.32 -12.42 14.13
C LYS A 70 19.47 -11.50 13.25
N VAL A 71 19.42 -11.78 11.96
CA VAL A 71 18.52 -11.10 11.02
C VAL A 71 17.10 -11.57 11.30
N GLU A 72 16.23 -10.64 11.74
CA GLU A 72 14.81 -10.91 11.85
C GLU A 72 14.14 -10.89 10.46
N GLY A 73 13.37 -11.93 10.17
CA GLY A 73 12.62 -12.03 8.93
C GLY A 73 11.42 -11.08 8.91
N ILE A 74 10.97 -10.71 7.71
CA ILE A 74 9.78 -9.88 7.54
C ILE A 74 8.53 -10.74 7.70
N ASN A 75 7.59 -10.30 8.53
CA ASN A 75 6.29 -10.97 8.64
C ASN A 75 5.49 -10.81 7.31
N PRO A 76 5.09 -11.92 6.66
CA PRO A 76 4.37 -11.88 5.38
C PRO A 76 3.04 -11.12 5.43
N PHE A 77 2.32 -11.14 6.56
CA PHE A 77 1.06 -10.41 6.70
C PHE A 77 1.29 -8.90 6.76
N ILE A 78 2.34 -8.47 7.47
CA ILE A 78 2.67 -7.05 7.61
C ILE A 78 3.08 -6.50 6.25
N ILE A 79 3.90 -7.21 5.48
CA ILE A 79 4.32 -6.71 4.17
C ILE A 79 3.16 -6.66 3.17
N LEU A 80 2.22 -7.63 3.20
CA LEU A 80 1.00 -7.57 2.39
C LEU A 80 0.15 -6.34 2.73
N ALA A 81 -0.03 -6.06 4.03
CA ALA A 81 -0.78 -4.90 4.48
C ALA A 81 -0.11 -3.60 4.03
N VAL A 82 1.21 -3.49 4.17
CA VAL A 82 1.99 -2.32 3.72
C VAL A 82 1.86 -2.12 2.20
N ILE A 83 2.06 -3.17 1.39
CA ILE A 83 1.92 -3.10 -0.07
C ILE A 83 0.51 -2.64 -0.45
N SER A 84 -0.51 -3.19 0.21
CA SER A 84 -1.90 -2.83 -0.06
C SER A 84 -2.20 -1.36 0.26
N VAL A 85 -1.70 -0.86 1.39
CA VAL A 85 -1.86 0.55 1.78
C VAL A 85 -1.12 1.47 0.80
N VAL A 86 0.13 1.15 0.46
CA VAL A 86 0.93 1.94 -0.50
C VAL A 86 0.26 1.97 -1.88
N PHE A 87 -0.29 0.84 -2.32
CA PHE A 87 -1.05 0.78 -3.56
C PHE A 87 -2.30 1.65 -3.53
N LEU A 88 -3.07 1.58 -2.44
CA LEU A 88 -4.28 2.36 -2.28
C LEU A 88 -4.00 3.87 -2.27
N ILE A 89 -2.94 4.31 -1.59
CA ILE A 89 -2.49 5.71 -1.61
C ILE A 89 -2.09 6.12 -3.03
N SER A 90 -1.27 5.31 -3.70
CA SER A 90 -0.83 5.58 -5.08
C SER A 90 -2.03 5.66 -6.04
N LEU A 91 -3.02 4.81 -5.87
CA LEU A 91 -4.25 4.79 -6.66
C LEU A 91 -5.09 6.05 -6.45
N ILE A 92 -5.26 6.51 -5.20
CA ILE A 92 -6.01 7.73 -4.90
C ILE A 92 -5.30 8.95 -5.50
N LEU A 93 -3.98 9.05 -5.34
CA LEU A 93 -3.18 10.16 -5.88
C LEU A 93 -3.23 10.20 -7.41
N ASN A 94 -3.07 9.06 -8.07
CA ASN A 94 -3.14 8.97 -9.53
C ASN A 94 -4.56 9.19 -10.05
N LYS A 95 -5.59 8.73 -9.34
CA LYS A 95 -6.99 9.03 -9.68
C LYS A 95 -7.26 10.53 -9.58
N LYS A 96 -6.74 11.22 -8.57
CA LYS A 96 -6.86 12.69 -8.47
C LYS A 96 -6.09 13.41 -9.59
N LYS A 97 -4.91 12.90 -9.96
CA LYS A 97 -4.02 13.55 -10.93
C LYS A 97 -4.43 13.33 -12.39
N TYR A 98 -4.94 12.14 -12.72
CA TYR A 98 -5.23 11.74 -14.11
C TYR A 98 -6.73 11.51 -14.36
N GLY A 99 -7.56 11.60 -13.31
CA GLY A 99 -9.01 11.34 -13.39
C GLY A 99 -9.86 12.56 -13.72
N ASP A 100 -9.34 13.79 -13.60
CA ASP A 100 -10.10 15.01 -13.87
C ASP A 100 -9.29 16.03 -14.68
N TRP A 101 -9.71 16.22 -15.94
CA TRP A 101 -9.27 17.27 -16.86
C TRP A 101 -10.49 17.81 -17.63
N SER A 102 -11.67 17.90 -16.97
CA SER A 102 -12.89 18.43 -17.60
C SER A 102 -13.79 19.22 -16.63
N ALA A 103 -13.22 19.87 -15.64
CA ALA A 103 -13.91 20.89 -14.85
C ALA A 103 -12.98 22.07 -14.57
N LYS A 104 -12.52 22.73 -15.62
CA LYS A 104 -12.05 24.11 -15.54
C LYS A 104 -12.37 24.84 -16.83
#